data_AF-A0A819MPN1-F1
#
_entry.id   AF-A0A819MPN1-F1
#
_cell.length_a   1.000
_cell.length_b   1.000
_cell.length_c   1.000
_cell.angle_alpha   90.00
_cell.angle_beta   90.00
_cell.angle_gamma   90.00
#
_symmetry.space_group_name_H-M   'P 1'
#
loop_
_entity.id
_entity.type
_entity.pdbx_description
1 polymer ?
#
loop_
_entity_poly.entity_id
_entity_poly.type
_entity_poly.pdbx_seq_one_letter_code
_entity_poly.pdbx_strand_id
1 'polypeptide(L)'
;MNSICIGIILIFLLVSTQSYTLPPSSTESPNNNDCVGTDCLSTESGEQVPVVELTTTGNTKDAYLCECSQESHETSRDKADDSSDECTNICTTALEMNQFQENSNLIHPNDIAALNYYRRAFDRYKEGNDTNFEKIQTRVRHHLLKTYGWEMADVERLLQWKWIPHDKNGFRLAGLPLKVPVPRNGKVYSTVGGISFHENGSFWFNLMEAKDKPALFNSDDVELVMKRGITSASFSLDPPLNSDIPHPFQKTTWIPHDALAGTDFLSTLLHADLWLKNMDVRMEMSDRFPFHIRPIHENSSSAPSSDLYQRLLKKDELKDDVVSSATRVWIQSGPIKYNRIEQDNITTYILGPPNMQVKYESYIRYYIKVGVKNHCFVSNLHYRQVKNNVTGLIDTYLGGSSPWHDHFTTILTDNYNEFGYYFPEFLRLGELSKLIGVALIFQHHYRKLREILSPASLDSVAKDLNTSNLRKQVFNGVWPLVTDVRVENALDRLILEQGFQLSNKHNIQNLGTARLHIREQLTKLQNNQIKKIAEAISTAFNISVHAISSTAIDTYLRNASADAENALLNEIVSGYS
;
A
#
# COMPACT_ATOMS: atom_id res chain seq x y z
N MET A 1 29.71 -7.66 11.99
CA MET A 1 29.01 -7.74 10.69
C MET A 1 27.78 -8.62 10.89
N ASN A 2 26.64 -8.04 11.24
CA ASN A 2 25.41 -8.79 11.47
C ASN A 2 24.56 -8.73 10.19
N SER A 3 24.69 -9.75 9.32
CA SER A 3 23.73 -9.98 8.24
C SER A 3 22.48 -10.60 8.85
N ILE A 4 21.38 -9.86 8.86
CA ILE A 4 20.06 -10.43 9.11
C ILE A 4 19.63 -11.12 7.81
N CYS A 5 19.89 -12.42 7.71
CA CYS A 5 19.25 -13.29 6.71
C CYS A 5 17.85 -13.64 7.23
N ILE A 6 16.82 -12.93 6.78
CA ILE A 6 15.44 -13.41 6.88
C ILE A 6 15.12 -14.09 5.56
N GLY A 7 15.18 -15.42 5.57
CA GLY A 7 14.61 -16.25 4.51
C GLY A 7 13.10 -16.11 4.55
N ILE A 8 12.50 -15.69 3.43
CA ILE A 8 11.06 -15.76 3.24
C ILE A 8 10.71 -17.21 2.94
N ILE A 9 9.94 -17.80 3.85
CA ILE A 9 9.32 -19.12 3.70
C ILE A 9 8.23 -19.00 2.63
N LEU A 10 8.39 -19.78 1.55
CA LEU A 10 7.32 -20.14 0.62
C LEU A 10 6.34 -21.05 1.37
N ILE A 11 5.10 -20.60 1.57
CA ILE A 11 3.99 -21.50 1.92
C ILE A 11 3.08 -21.62 0.69
N PHE A 12 3.09 -22.82 0.12
CA PHE A 12 2.00 -23.37 -0.67
C PHE A 12 0.81 -23.63 0.26
N LEU A 13 -0.38 -23.18 -0.13
CA LEU A 13 -1.63 -23.80 0.32
C LEU A 13 -2.46 -24.16 -0.91
N LEU A 14 -2.27 -25.41 -1.33
CA LEU A 14 -3.37 -26.26 -1.76
C LEU A 14 -4.28 -26.48 -0.55
N VAL A 15 -5.56 -26.14 -0.65
CA VAL A 15 -6.60 -26.84 0.13
C VAL A 15 -7.72 -27.22 -0.82
N SER A 16 -7.90 -28.53 -0.87
CA SER A 16 -8.97 -29.28 -1.47
C SER A 16 -10.32 -28.95 -0.84
N THR A 17 -11.35 -29.06 -1.67
CA THR A 17 -12.76 -29.31 -1.33
C THR A 17 -12.97 -30.05 -0.01
N GLN A 18 -13.74 -29.47 0.91
CA GLN A 18 -14.68 -30.21 1.76
C GLN A 18 -15.88 -29.31 2.12
N SER A 19 -17.05 -29.85 1.79
CA SER A 19 -18.38 -29.31 2.02
C SER A 19 -18.69 -29.18 3.51
N TYR A 20 -19.31 -28.08 3.94
CA TYR A 20 -20.11 -28.07 5.16
C TYR A 20 -21.43 -27.31 4.95
N THR A 21 -22.48 -28.03 5.29
CA THR A 21 -23.91 -27.71 5.33
C THR A 21 -24.25 -26.65 6.37
N LEU A 22 -25.18 -25.76 6.02
CA LEU A 22 -25.85 -24.81 6.92
C LEU A 22 -26.58 -25.53 8.07
N PRO A 23 -26.58 -25.00 9.31
CA PRO A 23 -27.58 -25.35 10.31
C PRO A 23 -28.78 -24.37 10.26
N PRO A 24 -29.95 -24.81 10.75
CA PRO A 24 -31.23 -24.17 10.49
C PRO A 24 -31.53 -23.00 11.43
N SER A 25 -32.33 -22.06 10.93
CA SER A 25 -33.06 -21.07 11.70
C SER A 25 -34.08 -21.77 12.61
N SER A 26 -33.93 -21.63 13.93
CA SER A 26 -34.98 -21.93 14.90
C SER A 26 -35.51 -20.64 15.51
N THR A 27 -36.75 -20.35 15.15
CA THR A 27 -37.72 -19.53 15.87
C THR A 27 -37.91 -20.04 17.29
N GLU A 28 -37.84 -19.18 18.30
CA GLU A 28 -38.59 -19.37 19.55
C GLU A 28 -38.79 -18.03 20.26
N SER A 29 -40.06 -17.72 20.53
CA SER A 29 -40.52 -16.59 21.35
C SER A 29 -40.23 -16.84 22.84
N PRO A 30 -40.37 -15.80 23.67
CA PRO A 30 -41.36 -15.95 24.72
C PRO A 30 -42.28 -14.73 24.91
N ASN A 31 -43.56 -15.04 25.04
CA ASN A 31 -44.59 -14.23 25.68
C ASN A 31 -44.27 -14.03 27.18
N ASN A 32 -44.45 -12.83 27.72
CA ASN A 32 -45.64 -12.44 28.51
C ASN A 32 -45.40 -11.18 29.37
N ASN A 33 -46.38 -10.29 29.27
CA ASN A 33 -47.06 -9.53 30.34
C ASN A 33 -46.48 -8.23 30.93
N ASP A 34 -47.32 -7.20 30.70
CA ASP A 34 -47.90 -6.29 31.70
C ASP A 34 -47.05 -5.13 32.24
N CYS A 35 -47.30 -3.91 31.76
CA CYS A 35 -48.20 -2.93 32.42
C CYS A 35 -47.94 -1.47 32.00
N VAL A 36 -49.02 -0.82 31.53
CA VAL A 36 -49.58 0.50 31.95
C VAL A 36 -48.76 1.79 31.81
N GLY A 37 -49.36 2.77 31.11
CA GLY A 37 -49.26 4.21 31.41
C GLY A 37 -48.86 5.09 30.20
N THR A 38 -49.83 5.49 29.35
CA THR A 38 -50.33 6.88 29.24
C THR A 38 -49.25 7.97 29.07
N ASP A 39 -49.14 8.53 27.86
CA ASP A 39 -49.61 9.90 27.64
C ASP A 39 -49.69 10.27 26.16
N CYS A 40 -50.84 10.87 25.83
CA CYS A 40 -51.15 11.49 24.56
C CYS A 40 -50.43 12.84 24.45
N LEU A 41 -49.98 13.22 23.25
CA LEU A 41 -50.22 14.55 22.70
C LEU A 41 -49.99 14.55 21.18
N SER A 42 -51.07 14.90 20.51
CA SER A 42 -51.26 15.14 19.08
C SER A 42 -50.59 16.43 18.59
N THR A 43 -50.19 16.45 17.31
CA THR A 43 -50.56 17.41 16.23
C THR A 43 -49.52 17.26 15.10
N GLU A 44 -49.88 16.63 13.98
CA GLU A 44 -50.54 17.17 12.78
C GLU A 44 -49.60 17.84 11.75
N SER A 45 -49.96 17.55 10.49
CA SER A 45 -49.40 17.98 9.19
C SER A 45 -48.19 17.18 8.68
N GLY A 46 -48.23 16.46 7.56
CA GLY A 46 -49.22 16.38 6.49
C GLY A 46 -48.57 16.76 5.17
N GLU A 47 -48.01 15.79 4.45
CA GLU A 47 -47.86 15.88 3.00
C GLU A 47 -47.74 14.48 2.38
N GLN A 48 -48.74 14.14 1.56
CA GLN A 48 -48.83 12.93 0.76
C GLN A 48 -48.24 13.21 -0.62
N VAL A 49 -47.32 12.36 -1.10
CA VAL A 49 -46.94 12.21 -2.52
C VAL A 49 -46.65 10.71 -2.75
N PRO A 50 -47.06 10.11 -3.89
CA PRO A 50 -47.60 8.77 -3.91
C PRO A 50 -46.58 7.64 -4.07
N VAL A 51 -46.97 6.50 -3.49
CA VAL A 51 -46.43 5.16 -3.75
C VAL A 51 -46.75 4.78 -5.21
N VAL A 52 -45.70 4.53 -6.00
CA VAL A 52 -45.81 3.84 -7.29
C VAL A 52 -45.38 2.39 -7.06
N GLU A 53 -46.34 1.49 -7.18
CA GLU A 53 -46.13 0.05 -7.32
C GLU A 53 -45.37 -0.24 -8.62
N LEU A 54 -44.24 -0.94 -8.52
CA LEU A 54 -43.60 -1.58 -9.65
C LEU A 54 -44.01 -3.05 -9.67
N THR A 55 -44.99 -3.35 -10.51
CA THR A 55 -45.35 -4.70 -10.93
C THR A 55 -44.27 -5.26 -11.85
N THR A 56 -43.79 -6.45 -11.49
CA THR A 56 -42.97 -7.33 -12.32
C THR A 56 -43.84 -8.01 -13.38
N THR A 57 -43.45 -7.94 -14.65
CA THR A 57 -43.52 -9.01 -15.69
C THR A 57 -43.28 -8.41 -17.07
N GLY A 58 -42.36 -8.99 -17.84
CA GLY A 58 -42.15 -8.59 -19.24
C GLY A 58 -40.83 -9.06 -19.85
N ASN A 59 -40.72 -10.36 -20.12
CA ASN A 59 -39.73 -10.89 -21.05
C ASN A 59 -39.96 -10.30 -22.45
N THR A 60 -39.01 -9.55 -22.98
CA THR A 60 -38.86 -9.34 -24.43
C THR A 60 -37.37 -9.36 -24.80
N LYS A 61 -37.03 -10.30 -25.68
CA LYS A 61 -35.78 -10.34 -26.44
C LYS A 61 -35.90 -9.26 -27.51
N ASP A 62 -35.25 -8.13 -27.32
CA ASP A 62 -35.05 -7.16 -28.41
C ASP A 62 -33.64 -7.29 -28.98
N ALA A 63 -33.61 -7.64 -30.26
CA ALA A 63 -32.45 -7.64 -31.10
C ALA A 63 -32.04 -6.18 -31.36
N TYR A 64 -30.78 -5.84 -31.09
CA TYR A 64 -30.21 -4.54 -31.43
C TYR A 64 -30.11 -4.40 -32.96
N LEU A 65 -30.96 -3.55 -33.52
CA LEU A 65 -30.86 -3.01 -34.87
C LEU A 65 -29.74 -1.96 -34.90
N CYS A 66 -28.79 -2.12 -35.81
CA CYS A 66 -27.86 -1.07 -36.22
C CYS A 66 -28.64 0.03 -36.95
N GLU A 67 -28.83 1.18 -36.30
CA GLU A 67 -29.29 2.40 -36.97
C GLU A 67 -28.10 3.05 -37.70
N CYS A 68 -27.99 2.79 -39.00
CA CYS A 68 -27.26 3.69 -39.91
C CYS A 68 -28.22 4.79 -40.34
N SER A 69 -28.06 6.00 -39.80
CA SER A 69 -28.81 7.18 -40.23
C SER A 69 -28.42 7.54 -41.67
N GLN A 70 -29.32 7.33 -42.63
CA GLN A 70 -29.25 7.97 -43.94
C GLN A 70 -29.74 9.41 -43.80
N GLU A 71 -28.81 10.37 -43.71
CA GLU A 71 -29.12 11.75 -44.05
C GLU A 71 -29.16 11.90 -45.58
N SER A 72 -30.25 12.48 -46.03
CA SER A 72 -30.56 12.75 -47.42
C SER A 72 -29.79 13.98 -47.90
N HIS A 73 -28.89 13.80 -48.86
CA HIS A 73 -28.58 14.84 -49.82
C HIS A 73 -28.30 14.21 -51.19
N GLU A 74 -29.29 14.32 -52.07
CA GLU A 74 -29.10 14.23 -53.51
C GLU A 74 -28.10 15.31 -53.92
N THR A 75 -26.90 14.90 -54.34
CA THR A 75 -26.25 15.28 -55.62
C THR A 75 -24.76 14.96 -55.58
N SER A 76 -24.37 13.80 -56.13
CA SER A 76 -23.18 13.55 -56.95
C SER A 76 -22.81 12.06 -56.84
N ARG A 77 -23.22 11.28 -57.85
CA ARG A 77 -22.64 9.96 -58.11
C ARG A 77 -21.20 10.20 -58.55
N ASP A 78 -20.26 9.96 -57.64
CA ASP A 78 -18.86 9.56 -57.88
C ASP A 78 -18.12 9.68 -56.54
N LYS A 79 -18.13 8.59 -55.74
CA LYS A 79 -17.33 8.26 -54.52
C LYS A 79 -18.14 7.45 -53.48
N ALA A 80 -18.70 6.31 -53.87
CA ALA A 80 -19.52 5.47 -52.99
C ALA A 80 -18.99 4.03 -52.78
N ASP A 81 -17.71 3.76 -53.09
CA ASP A 81 -17.17 2.40 -52.98
C ASP A 81 -16.39 2.11 -51.69
N ASP A 82 -15.95 3.11 -50.92
CA ASP A 82 -15.15 2.85 -49.70
C ASP A 82 -15.98 2.70 -48.41
N SER A 83 -17.25 3.14 -48.36
CA SER A 83 -18.04 3.16 -47.12
C SER A 83 -18.92 1.93 -46.89
N SER A 84 -19.26 1.15 -47.92
CA SER A 84 -20.11 -0.05 -47.75
C SER A 84 -19.33 -1.27 -47.26
N ASP A 85 -18.05 -1.38 -47.60
CA ASP A 85 -17.18 -2.47 -47.14
C ASP A 85 -16.85 -2.34 -45.64
N GLU A 86 -16.87 -1.12 -45.10
CA GLU A 86 -16.52 -0.84 -43.70
C GLU A 86 -17.65 -1.28 -42.73
N CYS A 87 -18.92 -1.02 -43.07
CA CYS A 87 -20.06 -1.49 -42.27
C CYS A 87 -20.26 -3.01 -42.36
N THR A 88 -20.05 -3.59 -43.54
CA THR A 88 -20.22 -5.03 -43.78
C THR A 88 -19.18 -5.83 -42.99
N ASN A 89 -17.95 -5.34 -42.86
CA ASN A 89 -16.90 -5.98 -42.05
C ASN A 89 -17.19 -5.97 -40.54
N ILE A 90 -17.82 -4.91 -40.02
CA ILE A 90 -18.19 -4.80 -38.60
C ILE A 90 -19.35 -5.79 -38.27
N CYS A 91 -20.36 -5.87 -39.13
CA CYS A 91 -21.49 -6.79 -38.93
C CYS A 91 -21.11 -8.28 -39.10
N THR A 92 -20.21 -8.60 -40.04
CA THR A 92 -19.76 -9.99 -40.25
C THR A 92 -18.93 -10.49 -39.07
N THR A 93 -18.13 -9.62 -38.44
CA THR A 93 -17.34 -9.93 -37.24
C THR A 93 -18.24 -10.24 -36.04
N ALA A 94 -19.39 -9.57 -35.90
CA ALA A 94 -20.35 -9.83 -34.83
C ALA A 94 -20.99 -11.23 -34.91
N LEU A 95 -21.13 -11.80 -36.11
CA LEU A 95 -21.74 -13.13 -36.32
C LEU A 95 -20.77 -14.27 -35.95
N GLU A 96 -19.47 -14.10 -36.22
CA GLU A 96 -18.41 -15.05 -35.84
C GLU A 96 -18.19 -15.09 -34.31
N MET A 97 -18.56 -14.02 -33.60
CA MET A 97 -18.35 -13.86 -32.16
C MET A 97 -19.32 -14.65 -31.27
N ASN A 98 -20.52 -14.99 -31.75
CA ASN A 98 -21.45 -15.82 -30.99
C ASN A 98 -20.96 -17.27 -30.82
N GLN A 99 -20.00 -17.74 -31.62
CA GLN A 99 -19.43 -19.08 -31.49
C GLN A 99 -18.23 -19.16 -30.51
N PHE A 100 -17.64 -18.03 -30.11
CA PHE A 100 -16.51 -17.98 -29.17
C PHE A 100 -16.92 -17.68 -27.71
N GLN A 101 -18.20 -17.35 -27.47
CA GLN A 101 -18.72 -16.87 -26.18
C GLN A 101 -18.82 -17.94 -25.09
N GLU A 102 -18.71 -19.24 -25.39
CA GLU A 102 -18.96 -20.28 -24.39
C GLU A 102 -17.84 -20.45 -23.33
N ASN A 103 -16.69 -19.78 -23.44
CA ASN A 103 -15.54 -20.04 -22.55
C ASN A 103 -14.84 -18.85 -21.89
N SER A 104 -15.30 -17.60 -22.00
CA SER A 104 -14.59 -16.47 -21.37
C SER A 104 -15.49 -15.41 -20.74
N ASN A 105 -15.67 -15.47 -19.43
CA ASN A 105 -16.40 -14.49 -18.61
C ASN A 105 -15.62 -13.18 -18.35
N LEU A 106 -14.62 -12.82 -19.15
CA LEU A 106 -13.62 -11.80 -18.77
C LEU A 106 -13.46 -10.62 -19.73
N ILE A 107 -14.08 -10.62 -20.91
CA ILE A 107 -13.94 -9.52 -21.88
C ILE A 107 -15.33 -9.19 -22.47
N HIS A 108 -15.72 -7.93 -22.48
CA HIS A 108 -16.99 -7.51 -23.07
C HIS A 108 -16.98 -7.85 -24.58
N PRO A 109 -18.05 -8.44 -25.14
CA PRO A 109 -18.06 -8.86 -26.55
C PRO A 109 -17.57 -7.75 -27.50
N ASN A 110 -18.02 -6.52 -27.31
CA ASN A 110 -17.61 -5.38 -28.14
C ASN A 110 -16.10 -5.10 -28.12
N ASP A 111 -15.40 -5.38 -27.01
CA ASP A 111 -13.95 -5.19 -26.94
C ASP A 111 -13.23 -6.20 -27.83
N ILE A 112 -13.70 -7.46 -27.87
CA ILE A 112 -13.15 -8.51 -28.74
C ILE A 112 -13.28 -8.12 -30.22
N ALA A 113 -14.42 -7.56 -30.63
CA ALA A 113 -14.63 -7.07 -32.00
C ALA A 113 -13.60 -5.99 -32.37
N ALA A 114 -13.47 -4.97 -31.49
CA ALA A 114 -12.53 -3.87 -31.70
C ALA A 114 -11.07 -4.35 -31.74
N LEU A 115 -10.72 -5.32 -30.90
CA LEU A 115 -9.38 -5.91 -30.87
C LEU A 115 -9.07 -6.78 -32.09
N ASN A 116 -10.04 -7.56 -32.57
CA ASN A 116 -9.90 -8.32 -33.81
C ASN A 116 -9.75 -7.39 -35.03
N TYR A 117 -10.51 -6.29 -35.05
CA TYR A 117 -10.38 -5.25 -36.08
C TYR A 117 -8.98 -4.61 -36.04
N TYR A 118 -8.48 -4.26 -34.86
CA TYR A 118 -7.12 -3.76 -34.68
C TYR A 118 -6.07 -4.76 -35.17
N ARG A 119 -6.20 -6.05 -34.80
CA ARG A 119 -5.28 -7.11 -35.21
C ARG A 119 -5.22 -7.23 -36.74
N ARG A 120 -6.36 -7.34 -37.42
CA ARG A 120 -6.42 -7.44 -38.89
C ARG A 120 -5.76 -6.22 -39.55
N ALA A 121 -5.98 -5.01 -39.01
CA ALA A 121 -5.35 -3.80 -39.52
C ALA A 121 -3.83 -3.79 -39.29
N PHE A 122 -3.36 -4.27 -38.14
CA PHE A 122 -1.95 -4.37 -37.82
C PHE A 122 -1.21 -5.39 -38.70
N ASP A 123 -1.85 -6.53 -38.99
CA ASP A 123 -1.29 -7.55 -39.89
C ASP A 123 -1.12 -6.98 -41.31
N ARG A 124 -2.13 -6.27 -41.84
CA ARG A 124 -2.01 -5.57 -43.13
C ARG A 124 -0.96 -4.45 -43.13
N TYR A 125 -0.86 -3.70 -42.04
CA TYR A 125 0.17 -2.67 -41.89
C TYR A 125 1.58 -3.25 -41.94
N LYS A 126 1.83 -4.38 -41.26
CA LYS A 126 3.11 -5.09 -41.29
C LYS A 126 3.51 -5.55 -42.69
N GLU A 127 2.53 -5.92 -43.50
CA GLU A 127 2.74 -6.30 -44.91
C GLU A 127 2.97 -5.09 -45.83
N GLY A 128 2.93 -3.86 -45.30
CA GLY A 128 3.07 -2.62 -46.06
C GLY A 128 1.81 -2.21 -46.83
N ASN A 129 0.67 -2.84 -46.53
CA ASN A 129 -0.55 -2.76 -47.34
C ASN A 129 -1.60 -1.77 -46.83
N ASP A 130 -1.41 -1.13 -45.66
CA ASP A 130 -2.46 -0.31 -45.02
C ASP A 130 -1.93 1.04 -44.52
N THR A 131 -2.19 2.11 -45.27
CA THR A 131 -1.89 3.50 -44.87
C THR A 131 -2.89 4.06 -43.85
N ASN A 132 -3.99 3.36 -43.57
CA ASN A 132 -5.03 3.79 -42.63
C ASN A 132 -4.84 3.20 -41.22
N PHE A 133 -3.79 2.42 -40.97
CA PHE A 133 -3.55 1.76 -39.70
C PHE A 133 -3.60 2.73 -38.49
N GLU A 134 -3.01 3.92 -38.58
CA GLU A 134 -3.04 4.91 -37.50
C GLU A 134 -4.47 5.38 -37.17
N LYS A 135 -5.32 5.57 -38.19
CA LYS A 135 -6.73 5.94 -38.01
C LYS A 135 -7.50 4.80 -37.33
N ILE A 136 -7.27 3.56 -37.78
CA ILE A 136 -7.90 2.37 -37.20
C ILE A 136 -7.47 2.20 -35.74
N GLN A 137 -6.17 2.27 -35.47
CA GLN A 137 -5.62 2.21 -34.13
C GLN A 137 -6.23 3.29 -33.22
N THR A 138 -6.35 4.52 -33.71
CA THR A 138 -6.96 5.63 -32.95
C THR A 138 -8.43 5.35 -32.63
N ARG A 139 -9.23 4.88 -33.61
CA ARG A 139 -10.63 4.52 -33.40
C ARG A 139 -10.80 3.39 -32.38
N VAL A 140 -10.00 2.33 -32.50
CA VAL A 140 -10.05 1.20 -31.56
C VAL A 140 -9.67 1.65 -30.16
N ARG A 141 -8.62 2.48 -30.02
CA ARG A 141 -8.24 3.04 -28.72
C ARG A 141 -9.38 3.86 -28.09
N HIS A 142 -10.02 4.74 -28.85
CA HIS A 142 -11.17 5.51 -28.36
C HIS A 142 -12.32 4.62 -27.91
N HIS A 143 -12.64 3.58 -28.70
CA HIS A 143 -13.69 2.64 -28.36
C HIS A 143 -13.39 1.91 -27.04
N LEU A 144 -12.19 1.32 -26.92
CA LEU A 144 -11.81 0.56 -25.73
C LEU A 144 -11.77 1.43 -24.48
N LEU A 145 -11.20 2.65 -24.54
CA LEU A 145 -11.22 3.57 -23.39
C LEU A 145 -12.64 3.91 -22.97
N LYS A 146 -13.53 4.18 -23.93
CA LYS A 146 -14.93 4.50 -23.67
C LYS A 146 -15.65 3.35 -22.96
N THR A 147 -15.36 2.08 -23.30
CA THR A 147 -15.92 0.91 -22.58
C THR A 147 -15.59 0.93 -21.09
N TYR A 148 -14.41 1.45 -20.72
CA TYR A 148 -13.97 1.56 -19.32
C TYR A 148 -14.26 2.92 -18.68
N GLY A 149 -15.02 3.80 -19.35
CA GLY A 149 -15.32 5.15 -18.86
C GLY A 149 -14.13 6.10 -18.86
N TRP A 150 -13.16 5.86 -19.75
CA TRP A 150 -11.95 6.70 -19.92
C TRP A 150 -11.98 7.42 -21.26
N GLU A 151 -11.26 8.53 -21.33
CA GLU A 151 -10.96 9.25 -22.56
C GLU A 151 -9.45 9.29 -22.83
N MET A 152 -9.06 9.64 -24.05
CA MET A 152 -7.64 9.84 -24.40
C MET A 152 -6.99 10.90 -23.51
N ALA A 153 -7.74 11.93 -23.13
CA ALA A 153 -7.29 12.98 -22.24
C ALA A 153 -6.94 12.45 -20.83
N ASP A 154 -7.58 11.36 -20.38
CA ASP A 154 -7.25 10.73 -19.10
C ASP A 154 -5.94 9.95 -19.18
N VAL A 155 -5.71 9.26 -20.30
CA VAL A 155 -4.42 8.59 -20.57
C VAL A 155 -3.30 9.61 -20.68
N GLU A 156 -3.51 10.70 -21.43
CA GLU A 156 -2.57 11.81 -21.53
C GLU A 156 -2.27 12.41 -20.14
N ARG A 157 -3.30 12.67 -19.33
CA ARG A 157 -3.11 13.18 -17.96
C ARG A 157 -2.30 12.22 -17.07
N LEU A 158 -2.49 10.92 -17.25
CA LEU A 158 -1.74 9.89 -16.54
C LEU A 158 -0.25 9.89 -16.95
N LEU A 159 0.05 10.09 -18.23
CA LEU A 159 1.40 10.14 -18.77
C LEU A 159 2.08 11.50 -18.54
N GLN A 160 1.32 12.59 -18.39
CA GLN A 160 1.84 13.94 -18.17
C GLN A 160 2.20 14.18 -16.69
N TRP A 161 3.13 13.41 -16.16
CA TRP A 161 3.63 13.65 -14.82
C TRP A 161 4.53 14.89 -14.77
N LYS A 162 4.05 15.92 -14.08
CA LYS A 162 4.65 17.27 -14.04
C LYS A 162 6.12 17.31 -13.58
N TRP A 163 6.58 16.28 -12.90
CA TRP A 163 7.94 16.19 -12.41
C TRP A 163 8.93 15.87 -13.53
N ILE A 164 8.50 15.19 -14.60
CA ILE A 164 9.35 14.86 -15.74
C ILE A 164 9.30 16.00 -16.77
N PRO A 165 10.45 16.56 -17.16
CA PRO A 165 10.50 17.53 -18.24
C PRO A 165 10.22 16.88 -19.61
N HIS A 166 9.30 17.48 -20.37
CA HIS A 166 8.97 17.09 -21.73
C HIS A 166 9.15 18.25 -22.70
N ASP A 167 9.39 17.94 -23.97
CA ASP A 167 9.41 18.88 -25.07
C ASP A 167 7.98 19.27 -25.49
N LYS A 168 7.87 20.16 -26.47
CA LYS A 168 6.57 20.64 -26.99
C LYS A 168 5.70 19.54 -27.61
N ASN A 169 6.32 18.45 -28.03
CA ASN A 169 5.67 17.31 -28.67
C ASN A 169 5.35 16.20 -27.66
N GLY A 170 5.61 16.40 -26.37
CA GLY A 170 5.33 15.44 -25.31
C GLY A 170 6.38 14.35 -25.17
N PHE A 171 7.52 14.46 -25.85
CA PHE A 171 8.62 13.54 -25.61
C PHE A 171 9.49 14.01 -24.47
N ARG A 172 10.13 13.07 -23.79
CA ARG A 172 10.96 13.35 -22.63
C ARG A 172 12.25 14.08 -23.03
N LEU A 173 12.66 15.02 -22.20
CA LEU A 173 13.99 15.62 -22.22
C LEU A 173 14.89 14.87 -21.23
N ALA A 174 15.78 14.00 -21.74
CA ALA A 174 16.67 13.22 -20.91
C ALA A 174 17.75 14.11 -20.22
N GLY A 175 18.38 13.63 -19.16
CA GLY A 175 19.44 14.38 -18.47
C GLY A 175 18.99 15.62 -17.68
N LEU A 176 17.72 16.03 -17.79
CA LEU A 176 17.16 17.09 -16.97
C LEU A 176 16.68 16.54 -15.62
N PRO A 177 16.91 17.26 -14.51
CA PRO A 177 16.47 16.83 -13.19
C PRO A 177 14.93 16.83 -13.08
N LEU A 178 14.41 16.05 -12.13
CA LEU A 178 12.99 16.08 -11.79
C LEU A 178 12.61 17.48 -11.24
N LYS A 179 11.45 17.98 -11.68
CA LYS A 179 10.82 19.20 -11.17
C LYS A 179 10.04 18.91 -9.89
N VAL A 180 10.73 18.42 -8.86
CA VAL A 180 10.12 18.09 -7.57
C VAL A 180 9.55 19.37 -6.93
N PRO A 181 8.24 19.43 -6.65
CA PRO A 181 7.64 20.61 -6.03
C PRO A 181 8.13 20.75 -4.59
N VAL A 182 8.43 21.98 -4.20
CA VAL A 182 8.75 22.34 -2.82
C VAL A 182 7.43 22.50 -2.04
N PRO A 183 7.16 21.67 -1.02
CA PRO A 183 5.94 21.81 -0.23
C PRO A 183 5.95 23.12 0.57
N ARG A 184 4.77 23.69 0.88
CA ARG A 184 4.65 25.00 1.56
C ARG A 184 5.47 25.12 2.84
N ASN A 185 5.54 24.04 3.63
CA ASN A 185 6.28 23.96 4.89
C ASN A 185 7.34 22.85 4.85
N GLY A 186 7.74 22.43 3.65
CA GLY A 186 8.61 21.27 3.45
C GLY A 186 9.93 21.63 2.79
N LYS A 187 10.73 20.60 2.58
CA LYS A 187 11.99 20.68 1.85
C LYS A 187 12.01 19.63 0.76
N VAL A 188 12.95 19.81 -0.17
CA VAL A 188 13.29 18.82 -1.19
C VAL A 188 14.63 18.18 -0.82
N TYR A 189 14.74 16.89 -1.10
CA TYR A 189 15.84 16.06 -0.65
C TYR A 189 16.44 15.29 -1.82
N SER A 190 17.74 15.06 -1.74
CA SER A 190 18.48 14.24 -2.71
C SER A 190 18.76 12.83 -2.17
N THR A 191 18.72 12.62 -0.85
CA THR A 191 19.13 11.34 -0.27
C THR A 191 18.47 11.09 1.09
N VAL A 192 18.06 9.84 1.33
CA VAL A 192 17.66 9.29 2.62
C VAL A 192 18.89 8.67 3.28
N GLY A 193 19.52 9.36 4.23
CA GLY A 193 20.65 8.83 5.00
C GLY A 193 20.24 7.76 6.02
N GLY A 194 19.00 7.82 6.55
CA GLY A 194 18.43 6.83 7.47
C GLY A 194 17.59 7.46 8.57
N ILE A 195 17.61 6.88 9.77
CA ILE A 195 16.79 7.31 10.92
C ILE A 195 17.56 7.15 12.23
N SER A 196 17.37 8.09 13.14
CA SER A 196 17.95 8.07 14.49
C SER A 196 16.84 8.08 15.53
N PHE A 197 17.01 7.27 16.58
CA PHE A 197 16.11 7.18 17.73
C PHE A 197 16.87 7.55 18.99
N HIS A 198 16.29 8.41 19.80
CA HIS A 198 16.77 8.70 21.15
C HIS A 198 16.04 7.82 22.16
N GLU A 199 16.67 7.54 23.29
CA GLU A 199 16.07 6.76 24.39
C GLU A 199 14.78 7.36 24.97
N ASN A 200 14.53 8.67 24.79
CA ASN A 200 13.31 9.33 25.25
C ASN A 200 12.14 9.14 24.27
N GLY A 201 12.29 8.28 23.26
CA GLY A 201 11.27 8.03 22.23
C GLY A 201 11.25 9.04 21.09
N SER A 202 11.99 10.15 21.17
CA SER A 202 12.14 11.07 20.04
C SER A 202 12.96 10.45 18.91
N PHE A 203 12.67 10.84 17.67
CA PHE A 203 13.37 10.36 16.50
C PHE A 203 13.47 11.46 15.45
N TRP A 204 14.42 11.33 14.54
CA TRP A 204 14.52 12.21 13.37
C TRP A 204 15.03 11.45 12.16
N PHE A 205 14.61 11.91 10.99
CA PHE A 205 15.07 11.39 9.71
C PHE A 205 16.40 12.04 9.35
N ASN A 206 17.39 11.22 9.00
CA ASN A 206 18.67 11.70 8.50
C ASN A 206 18.52 11.91 6.99
N LEU A 207 18.01 13.07 6.57
CA LEU A 207 17.77 13.41 5.15
C LEU A 207 18.78 14.45 4.66
N MET A 208 19.22 14.32 3.41
CA MET A 208 20.11 15.28 2.76
C MET A 208 19.29 16.20 1.85
N GLU A 209 19.31 17.50 2.13
CA GLU A 209 18.66 18.52 1.29
C GLU A 209 19.32 18.62 -0.09
N ALA A 210 18.49 18.83 -1.11
CA ALA A 210 18.92 18.95 -2.51
C ALA A 210 19.42 20.36 -2.85
N LYS A 211 20.48 20.84 -2.19
CA LYS A 211 21.07 22.16 -2.48
C LYS A 211 21.87 22.18 -3.78
N ASP A 212 22.93 21.37 -3.82
CA ASP A 212 23.84 21.25 -4.97
C ASP A 212 23.62 19.94 -5.75
N LYS A 213 22.61 19.15 -5.34
CA LYS A 213 22.26 17.85 -5.90
C LYS A 213 20.84 17.89 -6.47
N PRO A 214 20.53 17.06 -7.47
CA PRO A 214 19.17 16.97 -7.98
C PRO A 214 18.19 16.57 -6.86
N ALA A 215 17.06 17.27 -6.81
CA ALA A 215 15.95 16.89 -5.96
C ALA A 215 15.32 15.58 -6.48
N LEU A 216 15.14 14.62 -5.59
CA LEU A 216 14.55 13.31 -5.93
C LEU A 216 13.22 13.09 -5.23
N PHE A 217 13.07 13.58 -4.00
CA PHE A 217 11.83 13.46 -3.23
C PHE A 217 11.65 14.68 -2.33
N ASN A 218 10.48 14.83 -1.72
CA ASN A 218 10.18 15.96 -0.83
C ASN A 218 9.63 15.51 0.53
N SER A 219 9.28 16.46 1.40
CA SER A 219 8.70 16.15 2.71
C SER A 219 7.35 15.43 2.61
N ASP A 220 6.57 15.68 1.56
CA ASP A 220 5.28 15.02 1.34
C ASP A 220 5.47 13.52 1.06
N ASP A 221 6.55 13.13 0.37
CA ASP A 221 6.91 11.72 0.16
C ASP A 221 7.25 11.01 1.48
N VAL A 222 7.99 11.67 2.37
CA VAL A 222 8.33 11.13 3.70
C VAL A 222 7.06 10.95 4.52
N GLU A 223 6.20 11.97 4.55
CA GLU A 223 4.92 11.93 5.23
C GLU A 223 4.03 10.82 4.66
N LEU A 224 3.93 10.71 3.33
CA LEU A 224 3.15 9.69 2.65
C LEU A 224 3.54 8.28 3.08
N VAL A 225 4.83 7.95 3.00
CA VAL A 225 5.35 6.63 3.34
C VAL A 225 5.08 6.30 4.81
N MET A 226 5.33 7.26 5.70
CA MET A 226 5.18 7.05 7.14
C MET A 226 3.71 7.00 7.59
N LYS A 227 2.88 7.95 7.16
CA LYS A 227 1.46 8.03 7.55
C LYS A 227 0.63 6.89 6.95
N ARG A 228 0.89 6.52 5.69
CA ARG A 228 0.17 5.42 5.04
C ARG A 228 0.80 4.04 5.32
N GLY A 229 1.86 3.99 6.13
CA GLY A 229 2.50 2.74 6.55
C GLY A 229 3.04 1.91 5.38
N ILE A 230 3.57 2.56 4.35
CA ILE A 230 4.06 1.89 3.13
C ILE A 230 5.35 1.14 3.46
N THR A 231 5.25 -0.19 3.55
CA THR A 231 6.38 -1.09 3.85
C THR A 231 6.83 -1.91 2.65
N SER A 232 6.09 -1.84 1.56
CA SER A 232 6.43 -2.41 0.27
C SER A 232 5.71 -1.62 -0.82
N ALA A 233 6.25 -1.68 -2.03
CA ALA A 233 5.60 -1.13 -3.20
C ALA A 233 5.89 -2.05 -4.39
N SER A 234 4.86 -2.35 -5.17
CA SER A 234 4.95 -3.09 -6.41
C SER A 234 4.07 -2.40 -7.45
N PHE A 235 4.54 -2.40 -8.69
CA PHE A 235 3.81 -1.89 -9.83
C PHE A 235 4.08 -2.80 -11.00
N SER A 236 3.03 -3.10 -11.77
CA SER A 236 3.16 -3.78 -13.03
C SER A 236 2.23 -3.19 -14.06
N LEU A 237 2.73 -3.06 -15.28
CA LEU A 237 1.89 -2.98 -16.46
C LEU A 237 1.74 -4.40 -16.98
N ASP A 238 0.62 -5.02 -16.65
CA ASP A 238 0.32 -6.39 -17.05
C ASP A 238 0.33 -6.46 -18.58
N PRO A 239 0.95 -7.51 -19.15
CA PRO A 239 0.68 -7.81 -20.54
C PRO A 239 -0.84 -7.96 -20.68
N PRO A 240 -1.43 -7.54 -21.81
CA PRO A 240 -2.83 -7.85 -22.08
C PRO A 240 -3.02 -9.33 -21.78
N LEU A 241 -4.07 -9.68 -21.00
CA LEU A 241 -4.48 -11.06 -20.66
C LEU A 241 -3.94 -12.01 -21.72
N ASN A 242 -3.14 -13.04 -21.35
CA ASN A 242 -2.49 -14.05 -22.20
C ASN A 242 -3.38 -14.57 -23.36
N SER A 243 -3.70 -13.68 -24.28
CA SER A 243 -4.64 -13.83 -25.34
C SER A 243 -3.82 -13.61 -26.58
N ASP A 244 -4.12 -14.37 -27.61
CA ASP A 244 -3.44 -14.29 -28.89
C ASP A 244 -3.77 -13.00 -29.65
N ILE A 245 -4.34 -12.01 -28.97
CA ILE A 245 -4.88 -10.80 -29.53
C ILE A 245 -4.06 -9.60 -29.02
N PRO A 246 -3.27 -8.96 -29.89
CA PRO A 246 -2.60 -7.72 -29.56
C PRO A 246 -3.60 -6.68 -29.05
N HIS A 247 -3.38 -6.14 -27.86
CA HIS A 247 -4.22 -5.11 -27.26
C HIS A 247 -3.49 -3.77 -27.27
N PRO A 248 -4.16 -2.66 -27.64
CA PRO A 248 -3.51 -1.35 -27.71
C PRO A 248 -3.25 -0.71 -26.33
N PHE A 249 -3.83 -1.28 -25.26
CA PHE A 249 -3.61 -0.85 -23.88
C PHE A 249 -3.11 -1.98 -22.97
N GLN A 250 -2.37 -1.60 -21.94
CA GLN A 250 -1.95 -2.50 -20.85
C GLN A 250 -2.68 -2.10 -19.58
N LYS A 251 -3.03 -3.10 -18.76
CA LYS A 251 -3.65 -2.85 -17.46
C LYS A 251 -2.56 -2.56 -16.44
N THR A 252 -2.67 -1.45 -15.73
CA THR A 252 -1.83 -1.16 -14.57
C THR A 252 -2.32 -1.92 -13.34
N THR A 253 -1.43 -2.54 -12.60
CA THR A 253 -1.66 -3.10 -11.27
C THR A 253 -0.60 -2.58 -10.30
N TRP A 254 -0.98 -2.35 -9.04
CA TRP A 254 -0.05 -1.85 -8.02
C TRP A 254 -0.46 -2.30 -6.63
N ILE A 255 0.51 -2.44 -5.74
CA ILE A 255 0.29 -2.83 -4.34
C ILE A 255 1.22 -1.99 -3.45
N PRO A 256 0.75 -1.46 -2.31
CA PRO A 256 -0.64 -1.51 -1.80
C PRO A 256 -1.57 -0.54 -2.56
N HIS A 257 -2.79 -1.00 -2.89
CA HIS A 257 -3.73 -0.25 -3.73
C HIS A 257 -4.10 1.12 -3.13
N ASP A 258 -4.64 1.12 -1.91
CA ASP A 258 -5.16 2.33 -1.25
C ASP A 258 -4.04 3.30 -0.87
N ALA A 259 -2.87 2.76 -0.52
CA ALA A 259 -1.76 3.57 -0.04
C ALA A 259 -1.04 4.31 -1.18
N LEU A 260 -0.95 3.71 -2.38
CA LEU A 260 -0.25 4.29 -3.52
C LEU A 260 -1.15 5.06 -4.48
N ALA A 261 -2.46 4.83 -4.48
CA ALA A 261 -3.37 5.49 -5.40
C ALA A 261 -3.27 7.03 -5.31
N GLY A 262 -3.10 7.67 -6.48
CA GLY A 262 -3.03 9.12 -6.63
C GLY A 262 -1.76 9.77 -6.07
N THR A 263 -0.67 9.00 -5.89
CA THR A 263 0.57 9.51 -5.31
C THR A 263 1.68 9.67 -6.36
N ASP A 264 2.61 10.61 -6.11
CA ASP A 264 3.83 10.74 -6.91
C ASP A 264 4.76 9.52 -6.77
N PHE A 265 4.59 8.70 -5.72
CA PHE A 265 5.23 7.38 -5.62
C PHE A 265 4.73 6.48 -6.76
N LEU A 266 3.41 6.31 -6.90
CA LEU A 266 2.83 5.51 -7.98
C LEU A 266 3.22 6.04 -9.37
N SER A 267 3.20 7.36 -9.55
CA SER A 267 3.67 7.97 -10.81
C SER A 267 5.13 7.61 -11.11
N THR A 268 6.01 7.61 -10.12
CA THR A 268 7.41 7.19 -10.31
C THR A 268 7.54 5.72 -10.69
N LEU A 269 6.75 4.83 -10.07
CA LEU A 269 6.74 3.42 -10.45
C LEU A 269 6.27 3.24 -11.90
N LEU A 270 5.19 3.92 -12.29
CA LEU A 270 4.67 3.92 -13.66
C LEU A 270 5.70 4.43 -14.66
N HIS A 271 6.30 5.59 -14.40
CA HIS A 271 7.22 6.22 -15.34
C HIS A 271 8.54 5.46 -15.48
N ALA A 272 9.04 4.86 -14.40
CA ALA A 272 10.21 4.00 -14.47
C ALA A 272 9.94 2.72 -15.28
N ASP A 273 8.77 2.09 -15.10
CA ASP A 273 8.38 0.90 -15.88
C ASP A 273 8.14 1.25 -17.35
N LEU A 274 7.47 2.37 -17.62
CA LEU A 274 7.25 2.88 -18.98
C LEU A 274 8.58 3.14 -19.70
N TRP A 275 9.54 3.75 -19.00
CA TRP A 275 10.84 4.02 -19.58
C TRP A 275 11.64 2.74 -19.85
N LEU A 276 11.56 1.78 -18.93
CA LEU A 276 12.16 0.46 -19.12
C LEU A 276 11.59 -0.24 -20.35
N LYS A 277 10.27 -0.16 -20.57
CA LYS A 277 9.61 -0.66 -21.78
C LYS A 277 10.08 0.06 -23.03
N ASN A 278 10.14 1.39 -22.99
CA ASN A 278 10.63 2.18 -24.13
C ASN A 278 12.05 1.74 -24.52
N MET A 279 12.95 1.58 -23.54
CA MET A 279 14.31 1.09 -23.76
C MET A 279 14.34 -0.31 -24.37
N ASP A 280 13.48 -1.20 -23.86
CA ASP A 280 13.36 -2.57 -24.35
C ASP A 280 12.92 -2.61 -25.83
N VAL A 281 11.89 -1.83 -26.18
CA VAL A 281 11.40 -1.74 -27.57
C VAL A 281 12.21 -0.77 -28.45
N ARG A 282 13.17 -0.05 -27.87
CA ARG A 282 14.01 0.99 -28.51
C ARG A 282 13.24 2.19 -29.08
N MET A 283 12.00 2.36 -28.64
CA MET A 283 11.07 3.36 -29.10
C MET A 283 10.53 4.15 -27.90
N GLU A 284 10.53 5.46 -28.01
CA GLU A 284 9.94 6.37 -27.05
C GLU A 284 8.54 6.77 -27.51
N MET A 285 7.57 6.67 -26.63
CA MET A 285 6.22 7.18 -26.85
C MET A 285 6.08 8.57 -26.22
N SER A 286 5.49 9.51 -26.96
CA SER A 286 5.08 10.83 -26.46
C SER A 286 3.98 10.68 -25.40
N ASP A 287 4.00 11.55 -24.40
CA ASP A 287 2.97 11.66 -23.37
C ASP A 287 1.70 12.40 -23.84
N ARG A 288 1.71 12.99 -25.05
CA ARG A 288 0.60 13.75 -25.64
C ARG A 288 -0.10 12.96 -26.71
N PHE A 289 -1.43 13.02 -26.75
CA PHE A 289 -2.20 12.51 -27.87
C PHE A 289 -1.74 13.18 -29.19
N PRO A 290 -1.51 12.43 -30.29
CA PRO A 290 -1.90 11.03 -30.56
C PRO A 290 -0.88 9.96 -30.13
N PHE A 291 0.00 10.27 -29.18
CA PHE A 291 1.05 9.41 -28.62
C PHE A 291 2.04 8.94 -29.69
N HIS A 292 2.60 9.92 -30.41
CA HIS A 292 3.61 9.67 -31.43
C HIS A 292 4.77 8.87 -30.86
N ILE A 293 5.35 8.01 -31.70
CA ILE A 293 6.47 7.16 -31.31
C ILE A 293 7.69 7.61 -32.10
N ARG A 294 8.84 7.70 -31.45
CA ARG A 294 10.13 7.98 -32.10
C ARG A 294 11.20 6.99 -31.63
N PRO A 295 12.21 6.68 -32.44
CA PRO A 295 13.39 5.97 -31.95
C PRO A 295 14.07 6.73 -30.80
N ILE A 296 14.44 6.05 -29.72
CA ILE A 296 15.04 6.71 -28.55
C ILE A 296 16.35 7.45 -28.89
N HIS A 297 17.10 6.98 -29.89
CA HIS A 297 18.35 7.60 -30.31
C HIS A 297 18.16 8.96 -31.01
N GLU A 298 16.96 9.31 -31.44
CA GLU A 298 16.67 10.63 -32.02
C GLU A 298 16.68 11.74 -30.96
N ASN A 299 16.70 11.41 -29.67
CA ASN A 299 16.79 12.37 -28.56
C ASN A 299 18.21 12.94 -28.36
N SER A 300 18.96 13.13 -29.45
CA SER A 300 20.42 13.25 -29.51
C SER A 300 21.04 14.41 -28.73
N SER A 301 20.26 15.42 -28.35
CA SER A 301 20.74 16.55 -27.56
C SER A 301 20.79 16.28 -26.05
N SER A 302 20.17 15.19 -25.60
CA SER A 302 20.00 14.89 -24.17
C SER A 302 20.17 13.41 -23.77
N ALA A 303 20.38 12.54 -24.76
CA ALA A 303 20.62 11.12 -24.56
C ALA A 303 21.85 10.87 -23.66
N PRO A 304 21.91 9.71 -22.97
CA PRO A 304 23.13 9.23 -22.34
C PRO A 304 24.33 9.43 -23.24
N SER A 305 25.50 9.74 -22.67
CA SER A 305 26.76 9.76 -23.42
C SER A 305 26.71 8.63 -24.44
N SER A 306 26.97 8.94 -25.72
CA SER A 306 26.66 8.01 -26.81
C SER A 306 27.16 6.60 -26.49
N ASP A 307 28.28 6.49 -25.77
CA ASP A 307 28.84 5.24 -25.25
C ASP A 307 27.89 4.41 -24.37
N LEU A 308 27.27 4.93 -23.29
CA LEU A 308 26.39 4.14 -22.42
C LEU A 308 25.18 3.58 -23.19
N TYR A 309 24.62 4.40 -24.07
CA TYR A 309 23.50 3.99 -24.91
C TYR A 309 23.93 3.01 -26.02
N GLN A 310 25.11 3.21 -26.63
CA GLN A 310 25.69 2.25 -27.58
C GLN A 310 25.98 0.89 -26.91
N ARG A 311 26.37 0.87 -25.64
CA ARG A 311 26.56 -0.38 -24.87
C ARG A 311 25.27 -1.17 -24.73
N LEU A 312 24.13 -0.50 -24.50
CA LEU A 312 22.80 -1.14 -24.52
C LEU A 312 22.41 -1.60 -25.93
N LEU A 313 22.74 -0.82 -26.95
CA LEU A 313 22.26 -1.00 -28.32
C LEU A 313 23.15 -1.85 -29.24
N LYS A 314 24.22 -2.50 -28.74
CA LYS A 314 25.23 -3.22 -29.55
C LYS A 314 24.64 -3.81 -30.84
N LYS A 315 25.12 -3.23 -31.95
CA LYS A 315 24.48 -3.23 -33.29
C LYS A 315 24.57 -4.58 -34.02
N ASP A 316 25.41 -5.49 -33.56
CA ASP A 316 25.94 -6.58 -34.39
C ASP A 316 25.31 -7.97 -34.16
N GLU A 317 24.43 -8.15 -33.16
CA GLU A 317 23.86 -9.48 -32.82
C GLU A 317 22.42 -9.72 -33.30
N LEU A 318 21.79 -8.75 -33.98
CA LEU A 318 20.40 -8.83 -34.43
C LEU A 318 20.28 -8.88 -35.95
N LYS A 319 21.11 -9.71 -36.60
CA LYS A 319 20.80 -10.16 -37.95
C LYS A 319 19.60 -11.10 -37.83
N ASP A 320 18.43 -10.57 -38.15
CA ASP A 320 17.22 -11.23 -38.64
C ASP A 320 16.76 -12.50 -37.88
N ASP A 321 15.52 -12.48 -37.38
CA ASP A 321 14.71 -13.63 -36.90
C ASP A 321 14.49 -13.86 -35.39
N VAL A 322 14.93 -12.98 -34.49
CA VAL A 322 14.35 -13.03 -33.13
C VAL A 322 12.99 -12.34 -33.16
N VAL A 323 11.99 -13.10 -33.65
CA VAL A 323 10.56 -12.84 -33.46
C VAL A 323 10.38 -12.37 -32.02
N SER A 324 9.84 -11.17 -31.86
CA SER A 324 9.62 -10.50 -30.58
C SER A 324 9.02 -11.45 -29.55
N SER A 325 9.88 -12.08 -28.74
CA SER A 325 9.42 -12.84 -27.58
C SER A 325 8.84 -11.80 -26.64
N ALA A 326 7.55 -11.93 -26.30
CA ALA A 326 6.98 -11.07 -25.27
C ALA A 326 7.80 -11.25 -24.00
N THR A 327 8.43 -10.19 -23.54
CA THR A 327 9.25 -10.19 -22.34
C THR A 327 8.70 -9.16 -21.38
N ARG A 328 8.64 -9.54 -20.10
CA ARG A 328 8.37 -8.61 -19.02
C ARG A 328 9.70 -8.21 -18.44
N VAL A 329 10.05 -6.93 -18.54
CA VAL A 329 11.17 -6.35 -17.81
C VAL A 329 10.63 -5.55 -16.62
N TRP A 330 11.29 -5.62 -15.46
CA TRP A 330 10.97 -4.83 -14.27
C TRP A 330 12.21 -4.43 -13.47
N ILE A 331 12.07 -3.45 -12.60
CA ILE A 331 13.09 -3.03 -11.63
C ILE A 331 12.74 -3.64 -10.27
N GLN A 332 13.72 -4.25 -9.62
CA GLN A 332 13.60 -4.79 -8.28
C GLN A 332 14.65 -4.14 -7.38
N SER A 333 14.21 -3.53 -6.27
CA SER A 333 15.12 -3.16 -5.19
C SER A 333 15.55 -4.41 -4.42
N GLY A 334 16.85 -4.68 -4.40
CA GLY A 334 17.45 -5.68 -3.53
C GLY A 334 17.53 -5.23 -2.06
N PRO A 335 18.15 -6.05 -1.19
CA PRO A 335 18.33 -5.71 0.22
C PRO A 335 19.11 -4.41 0.41
N ILE A 336 18.62 -3.54 1.30
CA ILE A 336 19.30 -2.31 1.68
C ILE A 336 20.23 -2.60 2.84
N LYS A 337 21.54 -2.48 2.60
CA LYS A 337 22.54 -2.61 3.65
C LYS A 337 22.44 -1.41 4.59
N TYR A 338 22.58 -1.63 5.89
CA TYR A 338 22.61 -0.54 6.86
C TYR A 338 23.63 -0.80 7.97
N ASN A 339 24.14 0.29 8.53
CA ASN A 339 24.98 0.28 9.72
C ASN A 339 24.17 0.82 10.89
N ARG A 340 24.28 0.16 12.05
CA ARG A 340 23.69 0.60 13.31
C ARG A 340 24.81 1.15 14.20
N ILE A 341 24.64 2.38 14.67
CA ILE A 341 25.57 3.06 15.56
C ILE A 341 24.80 3.41 16.84
N GLU A 342 25.33 3.07 17.99
CA GLU A 342 24.79 3.43 19.31
C GLU A 342 25.79 4.36 19.99
N GLN A 343 25.39 5.60 20.26
CA GLN A 343 26.21 6.64 20.90
C GLN A 343 25.31 7.55 21.74
N ASP A 344 25.71 7.86 22.97
CA ASP A 344 25.06 8.87 23.82
C ASP A 344 23.52 8.81 23.84
N ASN A 345 22.97 7.61 24.11
CA ASN A 345 21.52 7.34 24.16
C ASN A 345 20.79 7.53 22.81
N ILE A 346 21.53 7.54 21.71
CA ILE A 346 21.02 7.65 20.35
C ILE A 346 21.41 6.40 19.57
N THR A 347 20.41 5.69 19.05
CA THR A 347 20.59 4.62 18.07
C THR A 347 20.35 5.18 16.67
N THR A 348 21.41 5.24 15.86
CA THR A 348 21.35 5.71 14.48
C THR A 348 21.47 4.55 13.49
N TYR A 349 20.52 4.47 12.56
CA TYR A 349 20.54 3.57 11.41
C TYR A 349 20.97 4.36 10.17
N ILE A 350 22.14 4.05 9.63
CA ILE A 350 22.67 4.65 8.39
C ILE A 350 22.42 3.68 7.24
N LEU A 351 21.62 4.09 6.27
CA LEU A 351 21.26 3.29 5.09
C LEU A 351 22.26 3.49 3.96
N GLY A 352 22.84 2.39 3.48
CA GLY A 352 23.64 2.34 2.26
C GLY A 352 22.78 2.46 1.00
N PRO A 353 23.40 2.49 -0.19
CA PRO A 353 22.68 2.51 -1.45
C PRO A 353 21.88 1.19 -1.62
N PRO A 354 20.64 1.25 -2.14
CA PRO A 354 19.89 0.06 -2.48
C PRO A 354 20.54 -0.65 -3.67
N ASN A 355 20.53 -1.99 -3.65
CA ASN A 355 20.98 -2.79 -4.77
C ASN A 355 19.86 -2.88 -5.81
N MET A 356 19.74 -1.88 -6.68
CA MET A 356 18.71 -1.85 -7.73
C MET A 356 19.10 -2.81 -8.85
N GLN A 357 18.19 -3.71 -9.20
CA GLN A 357 18.40 -4.73 -10.23
C GLN A 357 17.31 -4.64 -11.28
N VAL A 358 17.71 -4.79 -12.53
CA VAL A 358 16.78 -4.91 -13.65
C VAL A 358 16.67 -6.40 -13.95
N LYS A 359 15.44 -6.89 -13.98
CA LYS A 359 15.15 -8.30 -14.23
C LYS A 359 14.19 -8.41 -15.39
N TYR A 360 14.21 -9.57 -16.02
CA TYR A 360 13.25 -9.88 -17.05
C TYR A 360 12.75 -11.31 -16.92
N GLU A 361 11.58 -11.55 -17.51
CA GLU A 361 10.97 -12.86 -17.65
C GLU A 361 10.54 -12.99 -19.11
N SER A 362 11.01 -14.04 -19.77
CA SER A 362 10.63 -14.34 -21.15
C SER A 362 9.39 -15.22 -21.15
N TYR A 363 8.31 -14.75 -21.78
CA TYR A 363 7.17 -15.60 -22.08
C TYR A 363 7.49 -16.43 -23.32
N ILE A 364 8.20 -17.54 -23.13
CA ILE A 364 8.44 -18.49 -24.22
C ILE A 364 7.12 -19.15 -24.59
N ARG A 365 6.50 -18.68 -25.67
CA ARG A 365 5.40 -19.40 -26.33
C ARG A 365 6.00 -20.59 -27.07
N TYR A 366 5.75 -21.80 -26.59
CA TYR A 366 6.05 -23.01 -27.34
C TYR A 366 5.10 -23.13 -28.52
N TYR A 367 5.56 -22.73 -29.70
CA TYR A 367 4.94 -23.18 -30.95
C TYR A 367 5.40 -24.61 -31.22
N ILE A 368 4.64 -25.61 -30.74
CA ILE A 368 4.86 -26.97 -31.21
C ILE A 368 4.38 -27.01 -32.66
N LYS A 369 5.31 -26.98 -33.60
CA LYS A 369 5.05 -27.25 -35.01
C LYS A 369 4.78 -28.77 -35.13
N VAL A 370 3.59 -29.20 -34.76
CA VAL A 370 3.16 -30.59 -34.98
C VAL A 370 3.12 -30.79 -36.50
N GLY A 371 3.95 -31.69 -37.02
CA GLY A 371 4.14 -31.96 -38.45
C GLY A 371 2.96 -32.60 -39.17
N VAL A 372 1.74 -32.29 -38.76
CA VAL A 372 0.50 -32.70 -39.43
C VAL A 372 -0.36 -31.45 -39.51
N LYS A 373 -1.02 -31.22 -40.65
CA LYS A 373 -1.75 -29.99 -41.07
C LYS A 373 -2.79 -29.39 -40.10
N ASN A 374 -2.89 -29.86 -38.86
CA ASN A 374 -3.74 -29.31 -37.81
C ASN A 374 -2.86 -28.80 -36.67
N HIS A 375 -2.68 -27.48 -36.60
CA HIS A 375 -2.01 -26.80 -35.50
C HIS A 375 -2.84 -26.98 -34.21
N CYS A 376 -2.44 -27.93 -33.37
CA CYS A 376 -3.04 -28.11 -32.05
C CYS A 376 -2.29 -27.21 -31.05
N PHE A 377 -2.95 -26.16 -30.57
CA PHE A 377 -2.42 -25.27 -29.53
C PHE A 377 -2.49 -25.99 -28.19
N VAL A 378 -1.33 -26.37 -27.64
CA VAL A 378 -1.25 -26.82 -26.24
C VAL A 378 -0.86 -25.62 -25.40
N SER A 379 -1.85 -24.88 -24.88
CA SER A 379 -1.65 -23.77 -23.95
C SER A 379 -1.37 -24.26 -22.53
N ASN A 380 -0.40 -25.15 -22.34
CA ASN A 380 0.15 -25.42 -21.02
C ASN A 380 1.29 -24.43 -20.74
N LEU A 381 0.92 -23.22 -20.29
CA LEU A 381 1.84 -22.24 -19.71
C LEU A 381 2.49 -22.85 -18.46
N HIS A 382 3.64 -23.50 -18.63
CA HIS A 382 4.50 -23.86 -17.51
C HIS A 382 5.28 -22.62 -17.09
N TYR A 383 4.86 -22.01 -15.97
CA TYR A 383 5.56 -20.91 -15.32
C TYR A 383 6.91 -21.40 -14.80
N ARG A 384 8.02 -20.84 -15.28
CA ARG A 384 9.35 -21.09 -14.72
C ARG A 384 10.05 -19.76 -14.48
N GLN A 385 10.03 -19.29 -13.23
CA GLN A 385 10.90 -18.20 -12.80
C GLN A 385 12.35 -18.65 -12.98
N VAL A 386 13.07 -18.00 -13.89
CA VAL A 386 14.52 -18.19 -14.02
C VAL A 386 15.18 -17.53 -12.81
N LYS A 387 15.54 -18.33 -11.81
CA LYS A 387 16.38 -17.90 -10.70
C LYS A 387 17.81 -17.73 -11.23
N ASN A 388 18.23 -16.49 -11.47
CA ASN A 388 19.61 -16.12 -11.83
C ASN A 388 20.61 -16.34 -10.68
N ASN A 389 20.67 -17.54 -10.07
CA ASN A 389 21.63 -17.86 -9.00
C ASN A 389 21.98 -19.36 -8.90
N VAL A 390 22.00 -20.13 -9.99
CA VAL A 390 22.53 -21.50 -9.97
C VAL A 390 23.51 -21.73 -11.13
N THR A 391 24.77 -21.86 -10.77
CA THR A 391 25.86 -22.33 -11.62
C THR A 391 25.64 -23.79 -12.01
N GLY A 392 25.38 -24.03 -13.29
CA GLY A 392 25.76 -25.25 -14.01
C GLY A 392 24.75 -26.40 -14.01
N LEU A 393 24.44 -26.86 -15.23
CA LEU A 393 23.91 -28.19 -15.62
C LEU A 393 22.41 -28.39 -15.92
N ILE A 394 21.53 -27.37 -15.94
CA ILE A 394 20.15 -27.53 -16.47
C ILE A 394 19.75 -26.41 -17.46
N ASP A 395 20.70 -25.92 -18.27
CA ASP A 395 20.42 -24.87 -19.27
C ASP A 395 20.41 -25.35 -20.73
N THR A 396 20.78 -26.61 -21.01
CA THR A 396 21.19 -26.95 -22.37
C THR A 396 20.08 -27.31 -23.36
N TYR A 397 18.81 -27.47 -22.96
CA TYR A 397 17.80 -27.92 -23.96
C TYR A 397 16.36 -27.37 -23.86
N LEU A 398 15.97 -26.59 -22.84
CA LEU A 398 14.56 -26.14 -22.70
C LEU A 398 14.44 -24.72 -22.12
N GLY A 399 14.75 -23.73 -22.97
CA GLY A 399 14.50 -22.31 -22.70
C GLY A 399 15.78 -21.50 -22.50
N GLY A 400 16.53 -21.29 -23.57
CA GLY A 400 17.63 -20.32 -23.55
C GLY A 400 17.06 -18.93 -23.30
N SER A 401 17.61 -18.25 -22.30
CA SER A 401 17.46 -16.81 -22.16
C SER A 401 17.76 -16.12 -23.49
N SER A 402 17.00 -15.07 -23.82
CA SER A 402 17.31 -14.27 -25.01
C SER A 402 18.64 -13.56 -24.73
N PRO A 403 19.72 -13.82 -25.51
CA PRO A 403 21.04 -13.23 -25.24
C PRO A 403 20.99 -11.70 -25.16
N TRP A 404 20.10 -11.10 -25.95
CA TRP A 404 19.86 -9.66 -25.92
C TRP A 404 19.25 -9.19 -24.59
N HIS A 405 18.27 -9.89 -24.02
CA HIS A 405 17.67 -9.50 -22.73
C HIS A 405 18.64 -9.71 -21.55
N ASP A 406 19.43 -10.78 -21.58
CA ASP A 406 20.50 -10.99 -20.60
C ASP A 406 21.50 -9.82 -20.64
N HIS A 407 21.98 -9.47 -21.84
CA HIS A 407 22.87 -8.34 -22.03
C HIS A 407 22.22 -7.02 -21.60
N PHE A 408 20.98 -6.75 -22.03
CA PHE A 408 20.23 -5.55 -21.68
C PHE A 408 20.07 -5.39 -20.17
N THR A 409 19.58 -6.42 -19.48
CA THR A 409 19.36 -6.35 -18.02
C THR A 409 20.65 -6.31 -17.23
N THR A 410 21.71 -6.99 -17.69
CA THR A 410 23.05 -6.91 -17.09
C THR A 410 23.60 -5.49 -17.20
N ILE A 411 23.63 -4.91 -18.40
CA ILE A 411 24.14 -3.55 -18.62
C ILE A 411 23.32 -2.51 -17.85
N LEU A 412 21.99 -2.62 -17.85
CA LEU A 412 21.13 -1.67 -17.14
C LEU A 412 21.29 -1.80 -15.61
N THR A 413 21.50 -3.01 -15.09
CA THR A 413 21.77 -3.25 -13.66
C THR A 413 23.14 -2.70 -13.25
N ASP A 414 24.20 -3.06 -13.98
CA ASP A 414 25.58 -2.67 -13.65
C ASP A 414 25.79 -1.15 -13.71
N ASN A 415 25.01 -0.47 -14.55
CA ASN A 415 25.10 0.98 -14.75
C ASN A 415 23.84 1.71 -14.26
N TYR A 416 23.05 1.12 -13.36
CA TYR A 416 21.74 1.67 -12.93
C TYR A 416 21.80 3.13 -12.47
N ASN A 417 22.80 3.47 -11.65
CA ASN A 417 22.99 4.83 -11.15
C ASN A 417 23.40 5.80 -12.27
N GLU A 418 24.16 5.33 -13.27
CA GLU A 418 24.56 6.15 -14.41
C GLU A 418 23.35 6.47 -15.29
N PHE A 419 22.50 5.47 -15.56
CA PHE A 419 21.19 5.68 -16.20
C PHE A 419 20.32 6.65 -15.41
N GLY A 420 20.38 6.57 -14.09
CA GLY A 420 19.66 7.46 -13.19
C GLY A 420 19.98 8.96 -13.37
N TYR A 421 21.16 9.34 -13.86
CA TYR A 421 21.43 10.74 -14.18
C TYR A 421 20.63 11.24 -15.38
N TYR A 422 20.32 10.36 -16.33
CA TYR A 422 19.51 10.68 -17.51
C TYR A 422 18.02 10.47 -17.24
N PHE A 423 17.71 9.52 -16.35
CA PHE A 423 16.36 9.08 -15.97
C PHE A 423 16.19 9.16 -14.44
N PRO A 424 16.09 10.37 -13.86
CA PRO A 424 16.14 10.54 -12.41
C PRO A 424 15.01 9.89 -11.60
N GLU A 425 13.94 9.39 -12.22
CA GLU A 425 12.99 8.50 -11.56
C GLU A 425 13.62 7.16 -11.13
N PHE A 426 14.69 6.69 -11.79
CA PHE A 426 15.45 5.50 -11.34
C PHE A 426 16.19 5.79 -10.04
N LEU A 427 16.84 6.96 -9.93
CA LEU A 427 17.47 7.39 -8.67
C LEU A 427 16.41 7.59 -7.58
N ARG A 428 15.28 8.21 -7.94
CA ARG A 428 14.15 8.38 -7.04
C ARG A 428 13.62 7.05 -6.52
N LEU A 429 13.47 6.02 -7.36
CA LEU A 429 13.07 4.68 -6.92
C LEU A 429 14.02 4.12 -5.86
N GLY A 430 15.32 4.35 -6.02
CA GLY A 430 16.32 3.99 -5.01
C GLY A 430 16.03 4.68 -3.67
N GLU A 431 15.83 5.99 -3.67
CA GLU A 431 15.58 6.75 -2.44
C GLU A 431 14.21 6.44 -1.80
N LEU A 432 13.16 6.22 -2.59
CA LEU A 432 11.86 5.75 -2.09
C LEU A 432 11.96 4.36 -1.44
N SER A 433 12.78 3.46 -2.01
CA SER A 433 13.05 2.15 -1.41
C SER A 433 13.74 2.31 -0.04
N LYS A 434 14.61 3.31 0.12
CA LYS A 434 15.22 3.64 1.43
C LYS A 434 14.18 4.19 2.42
N LEU A 435 13.23 5.01 1.98
CA LEU A 435 12.11 5.45 2.83
C LEU A 435 11.28 4.25 3.33
N ILE A 436 10.98 3.29 2.45
CA ILE A 436 10.34 2.02 2.83
C ILE A 436 11.19 1.30 3.90
N GLY A 437 12.50 1.22 3.71
CA GLY A 437 13.43 0.66 4.70
C GLY A 437 13.37 1.37 6.06
N VAL A 438 13.31 2.71 6.06
CA VAL A 438 13.11 3.51 7.28
C VAL A 438 11.77 3.18 7.95
N ALA A 439 10.67 3.11 7.18
CA ALA A 439 9.36 2.77 7.71
C ALA A 439 9.34 1.38 8.37
N LEU A 440 10.03 0.39 7.78
CA LEU A 440 10.20 -0.94 8.36
C LEU A 440 10.99 -0.89 9.68
N ILE A 441 12.10 -0.16 9.73
CA ILE A 441 12.89 0.03 10.97
C ILE A 441 12.04 0.70 12.05
N PHE A 442 11.28 1.73 11.68
CA PHE A 442 10.38 2.45 12.58
C PHE A 442 9.29 1.54 13.13
N GLN A 443 8.59 0.78 12.28
CA GLN A 443 7.58 -0.19 12.73
C GLN A 443 8.17 -1.24 13.67
N HIS A 444 9.39 -1.70 13.42
CA HIS A 444 10.08 -2.63 14.31
C HIS A 444 10.38 -2.01 15.68
N HIS A 445 10.86 -0.77 15.74
CA HIS A 445 11.05 -0.06 17.01
C HIS A 445 9.73 0.14 17.75
N TYR A 446 8.70 0.58 17.02
CA TYR A 446 7.38 0.78 17.58
C TYR A 446 6.80 -0.52 18.18
N ARG A 447 6.93 -1.66 17.48
CA ARG A 447 6.51 -2.96 18.02
C ARG A 447 7.27 -3.34 19.27
N LYS A 448 8.59 -3.18 19.29
CA LYS A 448 9.41 -3.43 20.48
C LYS A 448 9.01 -2.57 21.66
N LEU A 449 8.81 -1.27 21.45
CA LEU A 449 8.32 -0.36 22.50
C LEU A 449 6.94 -0.80 22.99
N ARG A 450 6.04 -1.18 22.08
CA ARG A 450 4.72 -1.69 22.44
C ARG A 450 4.76 -3.02 23.20
N GLU A 451 5.69 -3.91 22.88
CA GLU A 451 5.91 -5.16 23.61
C GLU A 451 6.42 -4.89 25.02
N ILE A 452 7.37 -3.96 25.17
CA ILE A 452 7.86 -3.48 26.48
C ILE A 452 6.74 -2.83 27.29
N LEU A 453 5.83 -2.10 26.63
CA LEU A 453 4.67 -1.45 27.25
C LEU A 453 3.42 -2.35 27.31
N SER A 454 3.50 -3.61 26.88
CA SER A 454 2.31 -4.46 26.80
C SER A 454 1.80 -4.84 28.20
N PRO A 455 0.50 -5.11 28.36
CA PRO A 455 -0.05 -5.58 29.65
C PRO A 455 0.65 -6.82 30.22
N ALA A 456 1.30 -7.65 29.40
CA ALA A 456 2.02 -8.84 29.85
C ALA A 456 3.40 -8.52 30.47
N SER A 457 4.12 -7.53 29.95
CA SER A 457 5.35 -6.99 30.56
C SER A 457 5.02 -6.07 31.72
N LEU A 458 3.93 -5.30 31.61
CA LEU A 458 3.32 -4.62 32.75
C LEU A 458 2.83 -5.60 33.79
N ASP A 459 2.36 -6.80 33.44
CA ASP A 459 2.00 -7.87 34.39
C ASP A 459 3.24 -8.47 35.03
N SER A 460 4.39 -8.50 34.35
CA SER A 460 5.64 -8.96 34.97
C SER A 460 6.18 -7.90 35.93
N VAL A 461 6.14 -6.61 35.54
CA VAL A 461 6.50 -5.49 36.43
C VAL A 461 5.47 -5.33 37.53
N ALA A 462 4.19 -5.52 37.24
CA ALA A 462 3.11 -5.54 38.21
C ALA A 462 3.24 -6.76 39.10
N LYS A 463 3.71 -7.92 38.63
CA LYS A 463 4.08 -9.12 39.43
C LYS A 463 5.32 -8.90 40.30
N ASP A 464 6.28 -8.11 39.83
CA ASP A 464 7.45 -7.70 40.61
C ASP A 464 7.08 -6.61 41.64
N LEU A 465 6.15 -5.71 41.32
CA LEU A 465 5.43 -4.85 42.27
C LEU A 465 4.45 -5.66 43.15
N ASN A 466 3.99 -6.82 42.65
CA ASN A 466 3.26 -7.89 43.35
C ASN A 466 4.23 -8.80 44.11
N THR A 467 5.41 -8.30 44.48
CA THR A 467 6.20 -8.85 45.57
C THR A 467 5.41 -8.66 46.86
N SER A 468 4.38 -9.49 47.03
CA SER A 468 3.55 -9.88 48.18
C SER A 468 3.21 -8.88 49.28
N ASN A 469 4.06 -7.92 49.64
CA ASN A 469 3.87 -6.90 50.66
C ASN A 469 2.92 -5.78 50.24
N LEU A 470 2.99 -5.22 49.02
CA LEU A 470 2.08 -4.14 48.61
C LEU A 470 0.65 -4.65 48.45
N ARG A 471 0.45 -5.76 47.74
CA ARG A 471 -0.87 -6.37 47.59
C ARG A 471 -1.42 -6.91 48.91
N LYS A 472 -0.60 -7.49 49.81
CA LYS A 472 -1.05 -7.84 51.18
C LYS A 472 -1.38 -6.59 52.01
N GLN A 473 -0.62 -5.50 51.89
CA GLN A 473 -0.92 -4.26 52.60
C GLN A 473 -2.17 -3.57 52.03
N VAL A 474 -2.49 -3.71 50.75
CA VAL A 474 -3.66 -3.06 50.14
C VAL A 474 -4.91 -3.95 50.23
N PHE A 475 -4.80 -5.23 49.88
CA PHE A 475 -5.93 -6.17 49.78
C PHE A 475 -6.24 -6.96 51.07
N ASN A 476 -5.41 -6.95 52.11
CA ASN A 476 -5.83 -7.47 53.43
C ASN A 476 -6.78 -6.50 54.17
N GLY A 477 -7.60 -5.75 53.43
CA GLY A 477 -8.60 -4.83 53.97
C GLY A 477 -8.03 -3.57 54.63
N VAL A 478 -6.78 -3.19 54.33
CA VAL A 478 -6.14 -2.04 54.98
C VAL A 478 -6.42 -0.71 54.26
N TRP A 479 -6.79 -0.74 52.98
CA TRP A 479 -7.05 0.46 52.18
C TRP A 479 -8.55 0.72 51.96
N PRO A 480 -9.01 1.99 51.94
CA PRO A 480 -8.28 3.21 52.30
C PRO A 480 -8.00 3.29 53.81
N LEU A 481 -6.91 3.97 54.19
CA LEU A 481 -6.56 4.15 55.61
C LEU A 481 -7.53 5.09 56.32
N VAL A 482 -8.05 6.08 55.61
CA VAL A 482 -9.00 7.06 56.13
C VAL A 482 -10.43 6.59 55.86
N THR A 483 -10.96 5.75 56.76
CA THR A 483 -12.39 5.42 56.81
C THR A 483 -12.96 5.73 58.17
N ASP A 484 -14.25 6.02 58.25
CA ASP A 484 -14.91 6.26 59.54
C ASP A 484 -14.76 5.08 60.50
N VAL A 485 -14.85 3.84 59.98
CA VAL A 485 -14.64 2.63 60.77
C VAL A 485 -13.22 2.59 61.37
N ARG A 486 -12.19 2.98 60.61
CA ARG A 486 -10.80 3.02 61.11
C ARG A 486 -10.57 4.15 62.09
N VAL A 487 -11.18 5.30 61.86
CA VAL A 487 -11.14 6.45 62.77
C VAL A 487 -11.79 6.07 64.09
N GLU A 488 -12.97 5.44 64.06
CA GLU A 488 -13.64 4.97 65.27
C GLU A 488 -12.85 3.86 65.97
N ASN A 489 -12.29 2.88 65.24
CA ASN A 489 -11.47 1.84 65.84
C ASN A 489 -10.20 2.38 66.49
N ALA A 490 -9.53 3.36 65.87
CA ALA A 490 -8.37 4.02 66.45
C ALA A 490 -8.74 4.86 67.68
N LEU A 491 -9.89 5.54 67.62
CA LEU A 491 -10.45 6.29 68.74
C LEU A 491 -10.78 5.36 69.92
N ASP A 492 -11.43 4.23 69.66
CA ASP A 492 -11.80 3.24 70.66
C ASP A 492 -10.54 2.64 71.33
N ARG A 493 -9.47 2.39 70.56
CA ARG A 493 -8.17 1.99 71.12
C ARG A 493 -7.57 3.07 72.01
N LEU A 494 -7.55 4.32 71.57
CA LEU A 494 -7.03 5.43 72.38
C LEU A 494 -7.83 5.60 73.67
N ILE A 495 -9.15 5.47 73.63
CA ILE A 495 -10.02 5.51 74.82
C ILE A 495 -9.65 4.39 75.80
N LEU A 496 -9.49 3.16 75.30
CA LEU A 496 -9.11 1.99 76.10
C LEU A 496 -7.69 2.11 76.68
N GLU A 497 -6.72 2.58 75.89
CA GLU A 497 -5.33 2.79 76.31
C GLU A 497 -5.20 3.84 77.41
N GLN A 498 -6.11 4.82 77.43
CA GLN A 498 -6.21 5.82 78.49
C GLN A 498 -7.02 5.32 79.72
N GLY A 499 -7.43 4.05 79.74
CA GLY A 499 -8.12 3.42 80.86
C GLY A 499 -9.62 3.70 80.97
N PHE A 500 -10.23 4.31 79.94
CA PHE A 500 -11.67 4.57 79.93
C PHE A 500 -12.46 3.38 79.37
N GLN A 501 -13.63 3.12 79.93
CA GLN A 501 -14.59 2.15 79.35
C GLN A 501 -15.28 2.75 78.12
N LEU A 502 -15.49 1.95 77.07
CA LEU A 502 -16.18 2.39 75.83
C LEU A 502 -17.60 2.90 76.08
N SER A 503 -18.27 2.44 77.14
CA SER A 503 -19.57 2.94 77.58
C SER A 503 -19.56 4.43 77.94
N ASN A 504 -18.40 4.98 78.31
CA ASN A 504 -18.24 6.40 78.66
C ASN A 504 -18.01 7.31 77.44
N LYS A 505 -17.98 6.76 76.21
CA LYS A 505 -17.72 7.50 74.97
C LYS A 505 -18.63 8.73 74.84
N HIS A 506 -19.90 8.64 75.23
CA HIS A 506 -20.86 9.73 75.13
C HIS A 506 -20.58 10.93 76.06
N ASN A 507 -19.74 10.76 77.09
CA ASN A 507 -19.44 11.80 78.07
C ASN A 507 -18.14 12.57 77.78
N ILE A 508 -17.41 12.21 76.72
CA ILE A 508 -16.14 12.84 76.37
C ILE A 508 -16.42 14.07 75.49
N GLN A 509 -16.28 15.28 76.05
CA GLN A 509 -16.57 16.55 75.37
C GLN A 509 -15.68 16.85 74.14
N ASN A 510 -14.64 16.04 73.87
CA ASN A 510 -13.63 16.32 72.83
C ASN A 510 -13.51 15.23 71.74
N LEU A 511 -14.49 14.31 71.60
CA LEU A 511 -14.39 13.25 70.59
C LEU A 511 -14.32 13.79 69.15
N GLY A 512 -14.99 14.91 68.86
CA GLY A 512 -14.92 15.55 67.54
C GLY A 512 -13.49 15.93 67.17
N THR A 513 -12.78 16.59 68.09
CA THR A 513 -11.38 17.00 67.92
C THR A 513 -10.44 15.80 67.80
N ALA A 514 -10.65 14.76 68.62
CA ALA A 514 -9.86 13.53 68.55
C ALA A 514 -10.04 12.81 67.20
N ARG A 515 -11.27 12.70 66.70
CA ARG A 515 -11.56 12.13 65.36
C ARG A 515 -10.88 12.91 64.25
N LEU A 516 -10.94 14.24 64.31
CA LEU A 516 -10.28 15.09 63.33
C LEU A 516 -8.78 14.83 63.31
N HIS A 517 -8.13 14.80 64.49
CA HIS A 517 -6.70 14.56 64.58
C HIS A 517 -6.30 13.16 64.09
N ILE A 518 -7.08 12.13 64.42
CA ILE A 518 -6.88 10.77 63.91
C ILE A 518 -7.02 10.74 62.38
N ARG A 519 -8.03 11.42 61.82
CA ARG A 519 -8.18 11.56 60.36
C ARG A 519 -6.95 12.20 59.74
N GLU A 520 -6.47 13.31 60.28
CA GLU A 520 -5.26 13.99 59.77
C GLU A 520 -4.03 13.08 59.79
N GLN A 521 -3.82 12.32 60.87
CA GLN A 521 -2.71 11.37 60.95
C GLN A 521 -2.84 10.24 59.93
N LEU A 522 -4.03 9.67 59.77
CA LEU A 522 -4.30 8.64 58.78
C LEU A 522 -4.14 9.17 57.35
N THR A 523 -4.57 10.40 57.06
CA THR A 523 -4.36 11.05 55.76
C THR A 523 -2.88 11.24 55.46
N LYS A 524 -2.08 11.69 56.44
CA LYS A 524 -0.62 11.82 56.27
C LYS A 524 0.03 10.47 55.97
N LEU A 525 -0.37 9.41 56.69
CA LEU A 525 0.12 8.06 56.44
C LEU A 525 -0.28 7.55 55.05
N GLN A 526 -1.53 7.79 54.63
CA GLN A 526 -2.05 7.43 53.31
C GLN A 526 -1.25 8.10 52.19
N ASN A 527 -1.05 9.42 52.29
CA ASN A 527 -0.28 10.18 51.30
C ASN A 527 1.18 9.74 51.24
N ASN A 528 1.79 9.41 52.39
CA ASN A 528 3.16 8.87 52.44
C ASN A 528 3.25 7.49 51.76
N GLN A 529 2.23 6.64 51.89
CA GLN A 529 2.19 5.36 51.18
C GLN A 529 2.01 5.54 49.66
N ILE A 530 1.11 6.43 49.23
CA ILE A 530 0.95 6.77 47.80
C ILE A 530 2.27 7.27 47.21
N LYS A 531 2.97 8.16 47.92
CA LYS A 531 4.28 8.68 47.49
C LYS A 531 5.31 7.57 47.29
N LYS A 532 5.41 6.62 48.23
CA LYS A 532 6.32 5.46 48.10
C LYS A 532 5.97 4.57 46.91
N ILE A 533 4.68 4.40 46.61
CA ILE A 533 4.22 3.64 45.44
C ILE A 533 4.59 4.38 44.16
N ALA A 534 4.36 5.69 44.10
CA ALA A 534 4.75 6.52 42.96
C ALA A 534 6.27 6.43 42.71
N GLU A 535 7.09 6.50 43.75
CA GLU A 535 8.56 6.36 43.65
C GLU A 535 8.98 4.97 43.13
N ALA A 536 8.29 3.91 43.57
CA ALA A 536 8.54 2.55 43.10
C ALA A 536 8.17 2.38 41.61
N ILE A 537 7.00 2.90 41.20
CA ILE A 537 6.56 2.90 39.79
C ILE A 537 7.54 3.73 38.95
N SER A 538 7.89 4.94 39.40
CA SER A 538 8.87 5.82 38.76
C SER A 538 10.21 5.10 38.53
N THR A 539 10.70 4.38 39.53
CA THR A 539 11.94 3.60 39.43
C THR A 539 11.80 2.42 38.47
N ALA A 540 10.70 1.67 38.55
CA ALA A 540 10.47 0.48 37.73
C ALA A 540 10.30 0.82 36.23
N PHE A 541 9.69 1.96 35.93
CA PHE A 541 9.40 2.40 34.57
C PHE A 541 10.38 3.45 34.04
N ASN A 542 11.33 3.90 34.86
CA ASN A 542 12.25 4.99 34.53
C ASN A 542 11.51 6.26 34.05
N ILE A 543 10.41 6.60 34.71
CA ILE A 543 9.60 7.81 34.44
C ILE A 543 9.72 8.76 35.63
N SER A 544 9.45 10.06 35.41
CA SER A 544 9.43 11.04 36.51
C SER A 544 8.33 10.70 37.52
N VAL A 545 8.64 10.76 38.83
CA VAL A 545 7.64 10.57 39.90
C VAL A 545 6.50 11.58 39.82
N HIS A 546 6.76 12.75 39.24
CA HIS A 546 5.77 13.81 39.04
C HIS A 546 4.79 13.53 37.89
N ALA A 547 5.12 12.59 37.00
CA ALA A 547 4.23 12.17 35.91
C ALA A 547 3.17 11.16 36.38
N ILE A 548 3.23 10.70 37.63
CA ILE A 548 2.31 9.71 38.18
C ILE A 548 1.33 10.42 39.11
N SER A 549 0.08 10.58 38.67
CA SER A 549 -0.97 11.18 39.49
C SER A 549 -1.20 10.39 40.79
N SER A 550 -1.08 11.06 41.94
CA SER A 550 -1.44 10.49 43.24
C SER A 550 -2.91 10.04 43.29
N THR A 551 -3.77 10.71 42.53
CA THR A 551 -5.19 10.37 42.40
C THR A 551 -5.37 9.07 41.63
N ALA A 552 -4.63 8.87 40.53
CA ALA A 552 -4.69 7.62 39.77
C ALA A 552 -4.25 6.42 40.62
N ILE A 553 -3.20 6.59 41.44
CA ILE A 553 -2.77 5.57 42.41
C ILE A 553 -3.88 5.33 43.45
N ASP A 554 -4.45 6.36 44.07
CA ASP A 554 -5.51 6.21 45.08
C ASP A 554 -6.76 5.52 44.51
N THR A 555 -7.18 5.88 43.28
CA THR A 555 -8.30 5.27 42.58
C THR A 555 -8.04 3.80 42.27
N TYR A 556 -6.84 3.47 41.77
CA TYR A 556 -6.42 2.09 41.54
C TYR A 556 -6.47 1.26 42.84
N LEU A 557 -5.92 1.79 43.93
CA LEU A 557 -5.91 1.12 45.23
C LEU A 557 -7.30 0.93 45.85
N ARG A 558 -8.26 1.83 45.58
CA ARG A 558 -9.64 1.71 46.09
C ARG A 558 -10.47 0.70 45.32
N ASN A 559 -10.40 0.72 44.00
CA ASN A 559 -11.38 0.04 43.16
C ASN A 559 -10.84 -1.28 42.60
N ALA A 560 -9.52 -1.40 42.41
CA ALA A 560 -8.87 -2.56 41.79
C ALA A 560 -9.58 -3.05 40.51
N SER A 561 -10.25 -2.15 39.79
CA SER A 561 -11.01 -2.44 38.59
C SER A 561 -10.14 -2.25 37.36
N ALA A 562 -10.51 -2.92 36.26
CA ALA A 562 -9.84 -2.77 34.97
C ALA A 562 -9.77 -1.29 34.51
N ASP A 563 -10.83 -0.50 34.78
CA ASP A 563 -10.85 0.92 34.43
C ASP A 563 -9.84 1.75 35.23
N ALA A 564 -9.69 1.47 36.52
CA ALA A 564 -8.73 2.16 37.38
C ALA A 564 -7.28 1.77 37.04
N GLU A 565 -7.08 0.51 36.63
CA GLU A 565 -5.81 0.02 36.10
C GLU A 565 -5.46 0.74 34.79
N ASN A 566 -6.38 0.80 33.84
CA ASN A 566 -6.19 1.50 32.57
C ASN A 566 -5.90 3.00 32.78
N ALA A 567 -6.54 3.66 33.74
CA ALA A 567 -6.27 5.05 34.08
C ALA A 567 -4.83 5.25 34.60
N LEU A 568 -4.35 4.38 35.50
CA LEU A 568 -2.97 4.42 35.98
C LEU A 568 -1.96 4.11 34.86
N LEU A 569 -2.27 3.16 33.98
CA LEU A 569 -1.44 2.83 32.82
C LEU A 569 -1.34 4.00 31.84
N ASN A 570 -2.43 4.70 31.57
CA ASN A 570 -2.42 5.87 30.70
C ASN A 570 -1.52 6.98 31.26
N GLU A 571 -1.51 7.20 32.58
CA GLU A 571 -0.61 8.14 33.24
C GLU A 571 0.86 7.70 33.10
N ILE A 572 1.17 6.42 33.32
CA ILE A 572 2.51 5.84 33.12
C ILE A 572 2.98 6.03 31.67
N VAL A 573 2.10 5.74 30.70
CA VAL A 573 2.37 5.92 29.26
C VAL A 573 2.60 7.40 28.93
N SER A 574 1.80 8.30 29.50
CA SER A 574 1.98 9.75 29.34
C SER A 574 3.26 10.28 29.98
N GLY A 575 3.80 9.60 30.99
CA GLY A 575 5.10 9.95 31.60
C GLY A 575 6.31 9.68 30.70
N TYR A 576 6.13 8.95 29.58
CA TYR A 576 7.15 8.77 28.55
C TYR A 576 7.10 9.82 27.44
N SER A 577 6.03 10.61 27.33
CA SER A 577 5.93 11.75 26.42
C SER A 577 6.45 13.02 27.07
#